data_AF-A0A441VC72-F1
#
_entry.id   AF-A0A441VC72-F1
#
_cell.length_a   1.000
_cell.length_b   1.000
_cell.length_c   1.000
_cell.angle_alpha   90.00
_cell.angle_beta   90.00
_cell.angle_gamma   90.00
#
_symmetry.space_group_name_H-M   'P 1'
#
loop_
_entity.id
_entity.type
_entity.pdbx_description
1 polymer ?
#
loop_
_entity_poly.entity_id
_entity_poly.type
_entity_poly.pdbx_seq_one_letter_code
_entity_poly.pdbx_strand_id
1 'polypeptide(L)' 'MAEKTTYDSNNIFAKILRGEIPSHRVYEDDAVVAIMDVMPQGPGHTLVVPKAP' A
#
# COMPACT_ATOMS: atom_id res chain seq x y z
N MET A 1 -6.41 -27.83 5.60
CA MET A 1 -7.53 -26.90 5.84
C MET A 1 -6.95 -25.52 5.61
N ALA A 2 -7.29 -24.84 4.51
CA ALA A 2 -6.80 -23.48 4.27
C ALA A 2 -7.62 -22.53 5.13
N GLU A 3 -6.98 -21.89 6.10
CA GLU A 3 -7.60 -20.88 6.95
C GLU A 3 -7.96 -19.67 6.09
N LYS A 4 -9.24 -19.30 6.08
CA LYS A 4 -9.75 -18.19 5.27
C LYS A 4 -9.47 -16.88 6.01
N THR A 5 -8.26 -16.35 5.86
CA THR A 5 -7.89 -15.05 6.43
C THR A 5 -8.75 -13.95 5.81
N THR A 6 -9.44 -13.19 6.65
CA THR A 6 -10.25 -12.04 6.22
C THR A 6 -9.36 -10.81 6.03
N TYR A 7 -9.81 -9.88 5.19
CA TYR A 7 -9.09 -8.62 5.00
C TYR A 7 -9.11 -7.80 6.29
N ASP A 8 -7.92 -7.44 6.79
CA ASP A 8 -7.78 -6.53 7.92
C ASP A 8 -7.78 -5.08 7.44
N SER A 9 -8.85 -4.33 7.74
CA SER A 9 -8.96 -2.90 7.40
C SER A 9 -7.95 -2.00 8.14
N ASN A 10 -7.21 -2.54 9.11
CA ASN A 10 -6.16 -1.84 9.86
C ASN A 10 -4.74 -2.22 9.45
N ASN A 11 -4.57 -2.99 8.37
CA ASN A 11 -3.25 -3.27 7.82
C ASN A 11 -2.52 -1.97 7.42
N ILE A 12 -1.20 -2.04 7.33
CA ILE A 12 -0.35 -0.86 7.11
C ILE A 12 -0.67 -0.14 5.79
N PHE A 13 -1.01 -0.86 4.73
CA PHE A 13 -1.39 -0.24 3.46
C PHE A 13 -2.73 0.47 3.55
N ALA A 14 -3.71 -0.09 4.27
CA ALA A 14 -4.99 0.58 4.51
C ALA A 14 -4.79 1.91 5.27
N LYS A 15 -3.88 1.95 6.25
CA LYS A 15 -3.51 3.19 6.96
C LYS A 15 -2.79 4.20 6.06
N ILE A 16 -1.88 3.73 5.19
CA ILE A 16 -1.23 4.58 4.18
C ILE A 16 -2.27 5.20 3.25
N LEU A 17 -3.21 4.40 2.74
CA LEU A 17 -4.27 4.86 1.83
C LEU A 17 -5.13 5.94 2.47
N ARG A 18 -5.48 5.80 3.75
CA ARG A 18 -6.23 6.81 4.53
C ARG A 18 -5.40 8.03 4.97
N GLY A 19 -4.09 8.04 4.75
CA GLY A 19 -3.21 9.14 5.16
C GLY A 19 -2.94 9.20 6.67
N GLU A 20 -3.20 8.11 7.41
CA GLU A 20 -2.92 8.03 8.86
C GLU A 20 -1.43 7.91 9.15
N ILE A 21 -0.66 7.36 8.20
CA ILE A 21 0.79 7.23 8.27
C ILE A 21 1.44 7.77 6.99
N PRO A 22 2.63 8.37 7.09
CA PRO A 22 3.30 8.97 5.94
C PRO A 22 3.79 7.92 4.94
N SER A 23 3.80 8.29 3.66
CA SER A 23 4.33 7.48 2.56
C SER A 23 4.89 8.40 1.47
N HIS A 24 5.96 7.99 0.80
CA HIS A 24 6.48 8.74 -0.35
C HIS A 24 5.72 8.36 -1.62
N ARG A 25 4.61 9.07 -1.90
CA ARG A 25 3.76 8.84 -3.08
C ARG A 25 4.42 9.44 -4.32
N VAL A 26 4.56 8.62 -5.36
CA VAL A 26 5.14 9.03 -6.65
C VAL A 26 4.09 9.19 -7.74
N TYR A 27 2.94 8.53 -7.59
CA TYR A 27 1.79 8.63 -8.48
C TYR A 27 0.51 8.25 -7.74
N GLU A 28 -0.61 8.84 -8.13
CA GLU A 28 -1.93 8.54 -7.58
C GLU A 28 -3.03 8.87 -8.59
N ASP A 29 -4.00 7.95 -8.72
CA ASP A 29 -5.24 8.15 -9.46
C ASP A 29 -6.43 7.58 -8.68
N ASP A 30 -7.61 7.50 -9.29
CA ASP A 30 -8.84 7.02 -8.63
C ASP A 30 -8.78 5.54 -8.23
N ALA A 31 -7.94 4.73 -8.87
CA ALA A 31 -7.87 3.29 -8.66
C ALA A 31 -6.66 2.86 -7.82
N VAL A 32 -5.53 3.56 -7.93
CA VAL A 32 -4.26 3.13 -7.33
C VAL A 32 -3.45 4.27 -6.71
N VAL A 33 -2.54 3.88 -5.82
CA VAL A 33 -1.45 4.73 -5.32
C VAL A 33 -0.13 4.00 -5.51
N ALA A 34 0.86 4.69 -6.08
CA ALA A 34 2.23 4.20 -6.16
C ALA A 34 3.10 4.87 -5.10
N ILE A 35 3.79 4.08 -4.29
CA ILE A 35 4.64 4.52 -3.18
C ILE A 35 6.04 3.92 -3.25
N MET A 36 7.05 4.66 -2.78
CA MET A 36 8.38 4.09 -2.61
C MET A 36 8.40 3.08 -1.46
N ASP A 37 9.08 1.95 -1.67
CA ASP A 37 9.31 0.98 -0.61
C ASP A 37 10.22 1.59 0.48
N VAL A 38 9.92 1.30 1.74
CA VAL A 38 10.71 1.75 2.90
C VAL A 38 11.99 0.94 3.10
N MET A 39 12.02 -0.31 2.65
CA MET A 39 13.17 -1.21 2.61
C MET A 39 13.46 -1.65 1.16
N PRO A 40 13.88 -0.71 0.30
CA PRO A 40 14.01 -0.96 -1.13
C PRO A 40 15.09 -2.01 -1.42
N GLN A 41 14.73 -3.01 -2.23
CA GLN A 41 15.68 -4.00 -2.75
C GLN A 41 16.59 -3.46 -3.87
N GLY A 42 16.29 -2.26 -4.39
CA GLY A 42 17.08 -1.61 -5.43
C GLY A 42 16.62 -0.16 -5.66
N PRO A 43 17.40 0.64 -6.41
CA PRO A 43 17.05 2.02 -6.71
C PRO A 43 15.70 2.09 -7.44
N GLY A 44 14.79 2.93 -6.94
CA GLY A 44 13.47 3.12 -7.56
C GLY A 44 12.41 2.08 -7.19
N HIS A 45 12.68 1.16 -6.25
CA HIS A 45 11.69 0.15 -5.84
C HIS A 45 10.38 0.82 -5.38
N THR A 46 9.34 0.62 -6.19
CA THR A 46 8.03 1.24 -6.03
C THR A 46 6.97 0.15 -5.91
N LEU A 47 6.07 0.31 -4.95
CA LEU A 47 4.90 -0.55 -4.76
C LEU A 47 3.67 0.15 -5.35
N VAL A 48 2.82 -0.60 -6.03
CA VAL A 48 1.51 -0.12 -6.50
C VAL A 48 0.43 -0.79 -5.66
N VAL A 49 -0.39 0.00 -5.00
CA VAL A 49 -1.43 -0.45 -4.08
C VAL A 49 -2.80 -0.01 -4.60
N PRO A 50 -3.79 -0.92 -4.72
CA PRO A 50 -5.15 -0.56 -5.10
C PRO A 50 -5.86 0.19 -3.96
N LYS A 51 -6.71 1.15 -4.32
CA LYS A 51 -7.60 1.87 -3.38
C LYS A 51 -8.83 1.04 -2.99
N ALA A 52 -9.21 0.06 -3.82
CA ALA A 52 -10.29 -0.87 -3.54
C ALA A 52 -9.77 -2.10 -2.74
N PRO A 53 -10.57 -2.62 -1.78
CA PRO A 53 -10.23 -3.80 -0.98
C PRO A 53 -10.31 -5.12 -1.75
#